data_AF-A0A944I7E3-F1
#
_entry.id   AF-A0A944I7E3-F1
#
_cell.length_a   1.000
_cell.length_b   1.000
_cell.length_c   1.000
_cell.angle_alpha   90.00
_cell.angle_beta   90.00
_cell.angle_gamma   90.00
#
_symmetry.space_group_name_H-M   'P 1'
#
loop_
_entity.id
_entity.type
_entity.pdbx_description
1 polymer ?
#
loop_
_entity_poly.entity_id
_entity_poly.type
_entity_poly.pdbx_seq_one_letter_code
_entity_poly.pdbx_strand_id
1 'polypeptide(L)'
;MSSPPRTSSRTTGTPDGDVPAITKSLTVNGQYKAIVVNRGTHTGRPNEILAGNHTYAAAAELGWEHIAATWVDVDDEAAARIVIVDNRSSDLAGYDTALLAEILAELPDLNGTGYDQDVPSGWPVDSCRGAGAR
;
A
#
# COMPACT_ATOMS: atom_id res chain seq x y z
N MET A 1 40.07 25.43 -17.52
CA MET A 1 39.27 26.11 -16.48
C MET A 1 38.02 25.28 -16.27
N SER A 2 37.96 24.61 -15.11
CA SER A 2 36.89 23.68 -14.72
C SER A 2 35.88 24.42 -13.85
N SER A 3 34.59 24.27 -14.11
CA SER A 3 33.49 24.63 -13.21
C SER A 3 32.26 23.77 -13.53
N PRO A 4 31.44 23.43 -12.51
CA PRO A 4 31.15 22.04 -12.18
C PRO A 4 29.76 21.56 -12.65
N PRO A 5 29.49 20.24 -12.64
CA PRO A 5 28.15 19.73 -12.92
C PRO A 5 27.18 20.07 -11.80
N ARG A 6 25.98 20.53 -12.18
CA ARG A 6 24.83 20.74 -11.29
C ARG A 6 24.42 19.39 -10.68
N THR A 7 24.62 19.23 -9.37
CA THR A 7 24.04 18.14 -8.60
C THR A 7 22.53 18.35 -8.52
N SER A 8 21.75 17.58 -9.27
CA SER A 8 20.34 17.37 -8.95
C SER A 8 20.27 16.23 -7.96
N SER A 9 19.93 16.55 -6.71
CA SER A 9 19.69 15.57 -5.66
C SER A 9 18.56 14.64 -6.07
N ARG A 10 18.88 13.35 -6.18
CA ARG A 10 17.90 12.29 -6.34
C ARG A 10 17.11 12.15 -5.04
N THR A 11 16.01 12.87 -4.93
CA THR A 11 14.99 12.59 -3.92
C THR A 11 14.17 11.39 -4.42
N THR A 12 14.63 10.18 -4.12
CA THR A 12 13.74 9.02 -4.06
C THR A 12 12.99 9.08 -2.74
N GLY A 13 11.94 9.89 -2.68
CA GLY A 13 10.93 9.84 -1.64
C GLY A 13 9.68 9.18 -2.22
N THR A 14 9.37 7.97 -1.76
CA THR A 14 8.07 7.33 -1.97
C THR A 14 6.99 8.21 -1.32
N PRO A 15 5.82 8.44 -1.96
CA PRO A 15 4.88 9.46 -1.50
C PRO A 15 4.32 9.08 -0.13
N ASP A 16 4.36 10.03 0.80
CA ASP A 16 3.74 9.98 2.15
C ASP A 16 2.19 9.88 2.12
N GLY A 17 1.60 9.48 0.98
CA GLY A 17 0.16 9.51 0.69
C GLY A 17 -0.62 8.23 1.00
N ASP A 18 0.04 7.08 1.18
CA ASP A 18 -0.65 5.80 1.44
C ASP A 18 -1.14 5.67 2.89
N VAL A 19 -0.37 6.18 3.86
CA VAL A 19 -0.72 6.06 5.28
C VAL A 19 -2.02 6.79 5.62
N PRO A 20 -2.27 8.04 5.16
CA PRO A 20 -3.54 8.73 5.43
C PRO A 20 -4.78 7.99 4.89
N ALA A 21 -4.67 7.38 3.70
CA ALA A 21 -5.78 6.63 3.09
C ALA A 21 -6.06 5.32 3.86
N ILE A 22 -5.00 4.59 4.25
CA ILE A 22 -5.11 3.36 5.04
C ILE A 22 -5.65 3.68 6.44
N THR A 23 -5.20 4.75 7.09
CA THR A 23 -5.69 5.21 8.39
C THR A 23 -7.19 5.56 8.32
N LYS A 24 -7.63 6.27 7.27
CA LYS A 24 -9.06 6.56 7.04
C LYS A 24 -9.85 5.28 6.82
N SER A 25 -9.32 4.34 6.03
CA SER A 25 -9.97 3.04 5.79
C SER A 25 -10.12 2.22 7.07
N LEU A 26 -9.05 2.10 7.87
CA LEU A 26 -9.08 1.38 9.15
C LEU A 26 -10.04 2.00 10.15
N THR A 27 -10.17 3.33 10.15
CA THR A 27 -11.12 4.04 11.03
C THR A 27 -12.57 3.76 10.64
N VAL A 28 -12.88 3.73 9.35
CA VAL A 28 -14.26 3.58 8.83
C VAL A 28 -14.68 2.10 8.75
N ASN A 29 -13.79 1.26 8.24
CA ASN A 29 -14.10 -0.13 7.87
C ASN A 29 -13.53 -1.16 8.85
N GLY A 30 -12.64 -0.75 9.76
CA GLY A 30 -11.86 -1.68 10.57
C GLY A 30 -10.85 -2.47 9.73
N GLN A 31 -10.28 -3.52 10.33
CA GLN A 31 -9.34 -4.41 9.64
C GLN A 31 -10.07 -5.59 9.01
N TYR A 32 -9.95 -5.75 7.69
CA TYR A 32 -10.49 -6.88 6.94
C TYR A 32 -9.41 -7.83 6.39
N LYS A 33 -8.17 -7.33 6.16
CA LYS A 33 -7.00 -8.15 5.79
C LYS A 33 -6.07 -8.27 7.02
N ALA A 34 -5.82 -9.49 7.46
CA ALA A 34 -4.84 -9.77 8.52
C ALA A 34 -3.41 -9.49 8.02
N ILE A 35 -2.54 -8.99 8.91
CA ILE A 35 -1.11 -8.90 8.62
C ILE A 35 -0.48 -10.30 8.68
N VAL A 36 0.67 -10.51 8.04
CA VAL A 36 1.40 -11.79 8.13
C VAL A 36 2.63 -11.58 9.00
N VAL A 37 2.77 -12.41 10.04
CA VAL A 37 3.87 -12.31 11.00
C VAL A 37 4.60 -13.65 11.12
N ASN A 38 5.92 -13.63 10.95
CA ASN A 38 6.80 -14.75 11.23
C ASN A 38 7.12 -14.80 12.73
N ARG A 39 6.86 -15.93 13.38
CA ARG A 39 7.25 -16.17 14.78
C ARG A 39 8.77 -16.06 14.96
N GLY A 40 9.53 -16.47 13.95
CA GLY A 40 10.98 -16.29 13.88
C GLY A 40 11.78 -17.32 14.66
N THR A 41 11.20 -18.48 14.99
CA THR A 41 11.96 -19.54 15.70
C THR A 41 13.07 -20.12 14.81
N HIS A 42 12.87 -20.06 13.49
CA HIS A 42 13.83 -20.52 12.47
C HIS A 42 14.78 -19.42 11.95
N THR A 43 14.49 -18.14 12.18
CA THR A 43 15.27 -17.00 11.66
C THR A 43 16.04 -16.24 12.75
N GLY A 44 15.66 -16.41 14.02
CA GLY A 44 16.17 -15.60 15.13
C GLY A 44 15.63 -14.17 15.14
N ARG A 45 14.65 -13.83 14.28
CA ARG A 45 13.99 -12.52 14.22
C ARG A 45 12.54 -12.66 14.71
N PRO A 46 12.27 -12.46 16.01
CA PRO A 46 10.96 -12.74 16.57
C PRO A 46 9.90 -11.75 16.09
N ASN A 47 8.71 -12.26 15.76
CA ASN A 47 7.53 -11.47 15.36
C ASN A 47 7.80 -10.53 14.17
N GLU A 48 8.57 -10.98 13.18
CA GLU A 48 8.88 -10.21 11.97
C GLU A 48 7.64 -10.10 11.06
N ILE A 49 7.22 -8.88 10.73
CA ILE A 49 6.09 -8.64 9.82
C ILE A 49 6.54 -8.89 8.38
N LEU A 50 5.97 -9.90 7.74
CA LEU A 50 6.26 -10.25 6.35
C LEU A 50 5.35 -9.54 5.34
N ALA A 51 4.12 -9.22 5.73
CA ALA A 51 3.14 -8.52 4.89
C ALA A 51 2.21 -7.65 5.72
N GLY A 52 1.79 -6.51 5.15
CA GLY A 52 0.90 -5.56 5.83
C GLY A 52 1.59 -4.52 6.72
N ASN A 53 2.85 -4.17 6.42
CA ASN A 53 3.62 -3.17 7.19
C ASN A 53 2.91 -1.81 7.28
N HIS A 54 2.29 -1.32 6.20
CA HIS A 54 1.54 -0.06 6.21
C HIS A 54 0.26 -0.15 7.06
N THR A 55 -0.45 -1.28 7.05
CA THR A 55 -1.61 -1.52 7.92
C THR A 55 -1.21 -1.52 9.39
N TYR A 56 -0.08 -2.14 9.74
CA TYR A 56 0.46 -2.12 11.09
C TYR A 56 0.83 -0.69 11.53
N ALA A 57 1.53 0.07 10.68
CA ALA A 57 1.89 1.45 10.97
C ALA A 57 0.64 2.33 11.20
N ALA A 58 -0.36 2.24 10.32
CA ALA A 58 -1.61 2.99 10.45
C ALA A 58 -2.40 2.60 11.73
N ALA A 59 -2.47 1.31 12.06
CA ALA A 59 -3.11 0.86 13.31
C ALA A 59 -2.38 1.38 14.55
N ALA A 60 -1.05 1.42 14.52
CA ALA A 60 -0.24 1.99 15.60
C ALA A 60 -0.46 3.50 15.75
N GLU A 61 -0.56 4.24 14.64
CA GLU A 61 -0.90 5.68 14.66
C GLU A 61 -2.30 5.94 15.22
N LEU A 62 -3.26 5.06 14.95
CA LEU A 62 -4.61 5.09 15.50
C LEU A 62 -4.68 4.66 16.98
N GLY A 63 -3.57 4.21 17.56
CA GLY A 63 -3.51 3.77 18.96
C GLY A 63 -4.19 2.42 19.22
N TRP A 64 -4.30 1.55 18.22
CA TRP A 64 -4.88 0.21 18.41
C TRP A 64 -3.99 -0.65 19.31
N GLU A 65 -4.59 -1.25 20.35
CA GLU A 65 -3.88 -2.20 21.23
C GLU A 65 -3.72 -3.59 20.57
N HIS A 66 -4.62 -3.94 19.66
CA HIS A 66 -4.67 -5.25 19.01
C HIS A 66 -4.90 -5.13 17.51
N ILE A 67 -4.22 -5.98 16.75
CA ILE A 67 -4.37 -6.10 15.29
C ILE A 67 -4.47 -7.59 14.92
N ALA A 68 -5.33 -7.93 13.97
CA ALA A 68 -5.47 -9.27 13.46
C ALA A 68 -4.22 -9.67 12.66
N ALA A 69 -3.64 -10.81 12.99
CA ALA A 69 -2.44 -11.34 12.39
C ALA A 69 -2.59 -12.84 12.06
N THR A 70 -2.13 -13.22 10.88
CA THR A 70 -1.87 -14.61 10.50
C THR A 70 -0.41 -14.93 10.84
N TRP A 71 -0.21 -15.99 11.62
CA TRP A 71 1.11 -16.40 12.07
C TRP A 71 1.69 -17.50 11.19
N VAL A 72 2.94 -17.34 10.80
CA VAL A 72 3.78 -18.38 10.19
C VAL A 72 5.02 -18.59 11.05
N ASP A 73 5.70 -19.72 10.88
CA ASP A 73 7.01 -19.94 11.50
C ASP A 73 7.89 -20.65 10.49
N VAL A 74 8.68 -19.86 9.78
CA VAL A 74 9.41 -20.31 8.59
C VAL A 74 10.83 -19.75 8.58
N ASP A 75 11.72 -20.43 7.88
CA ASP A 75 13.10 -19.99 7.66
C ASP A 75 13.19 -18.74 6.77
N ASP A 76 14.42 -18.24 6.62
CA ASP A 76 14.71 -17.03 5.84
C ASP A 76 14.28 -17.15 4.37
N GLU A 77 14.44 -18.33 3.77
CA GLU A 77 14.13 -18.54 2.36
C GLU A 77 12.62 -18.49 2.12
N ALA A 78 11.85 -19.18 2.97
CA ALA A 78 10.39 -19.15 2.91
C ALA A 78 9.82 -17.76 3.27
N ALA A 79 10.38 -17.09 4.28
CA ALA A 79 10.01 -15.72 4.62
C ALA A 79 10.22 -14.76 3.43
N ALA A 80 11.38 -14.86 2.77
CA ALA A 80 11.69 -14.05 1.59
C ALA A 80 10.71 -14.32 0.41
N ARG A 81 10.35 -15.58 0.17
CA ARG A 81 9.34 -15.91 -0.87
C ARG A 81 7.99 -15.27 -0.58
N ILE A 82 7.53 -15.29 0.68
CA ILE A 82 6.26 -14.67 1.08
C ILE A 82 6.30 -13.17 0.80
N VAL A 83 7.36 -12.48 1.24
CA VAL A 83 7.54 -11.03 1.02
C VAL A 83 7.52 -10.70 -0.48
N ILE A 84 8.26 -11.46 -1.29
CA ILE A 84 8.34 -11.24 -2.75
C ILE A 84 6.98 -11.44 -3.42
N VAL A 85 6.24 -12.49 -3.04
CA VAL A 85 4.91 -12.76 -3.61
C VAL A 85 3.91 -11.69 -3.20
N ASP A 86 3.89 -11.25 -1.95
CA ASP A 86 2.95 -10.21 -1.48
C ASP A 86 3.21 -8.88 -2.18
N ASN A 87 4.48 -8.44 -2.25
CA ASN A 87 4.86 -7.22 -2.97
C ASN A 87 4.49 -7.33 -4.47
N ARG A 88 4.84 -8.44 -5.12
CA ARG A 88 4.58 -8.62 -6.54
C ARG A 88 3.09 -8.76 -6.86
N SER A 89 2.30 -9.42 -6.01
CA SER A 89 0.85 -9.52 -6.20
C SER A 89 0.17 -8.16 -6.06
N SER A 90 0.68 -7.32 -5.16
CA SER A 90 0.22 -5.93 -5.01
C SER A 90 0.57 -5.08 -6.23
N ASP A 91 1.77 -5.23 -6.80
CA ASP A 91 2.19 -4.53 -8.02
C ASP A 91 1.46 -5.02 -9.29
N LEU A 92 1.13 -6.31 -9.36
CA LEU A 92 0.42 -6.93 -10.49
C LEU A 92 -1.09 -6.71 -10.46
N ALA A 93 -1.65 -6.30 -9.32
CA ALA A 93 -3.03 -5.85 -9.21
C ALA A 93 -3.18 -4.47 -9.87
N GLY A 94 -2.91 -4.40 -11.18
CA GLY A 94 -3.38 -3.30 -12.01
C GLY A 94 -4.90 -3.36 -12.03
N TYR A 95 -5.54 -2.38 -11.40
CA TYR A 95 -6.99 -2.29 -11.38
C TYR A 95 -7.53 -2.15 -12.80
N ASP A 96 -8.56 -2.94 -13.13
CA ASP A 96 -9.43 -2.63 -14.26
C ASP A 96 -10.19 -1.36 -13.89
N THR A 97 -9.76 -0.24 -14.45
CA THR A 97 -10.27 1.09 -14.13
C THR A 97 -11.77 1.22 -14.41
N ALA A 98 -12.32 0.45 -15.35
CA ALA A 98 -13.74 0.47 -15.65
C ALA A 98 -14.55 -0.23 -14.54
N LEU A 99 -14.14 -1.44 -14.15
CA LEU A 99 -14.79 -2.20 -13.08
C LEU A 99 -14.67 -1.49 -11.72
N LEU A 100 -13.53 -0.86 -11.44
CA LEU A 100 -13.34 -0.07 -10.22
C LEU A 100 -14.30 1.14 -10.18
N ALA A 101 -14.46 1.85 -11.29
CA ALA A 101 -15.37 3.00 -11.37
C ALA A 101 -16.84 2.58 -11.17
N GLU A 102 -17.24 1.42 -11.71
CA GLU A 102 -18.58 0.85 -11.48
C GLU A 102 -18.81 0.55 -10.00
N ILE A 103 -17.88 -0.14 -9.33
CA ILE A 103 -18.00 -0.46 -7.90
C ILE A 103 -18.04 0.82 -7.04
N LEU A 104 -17.20 1.81 -7.34
CA LEU A 104 -17.19 3.09 -6.60
C LEU A 104 -18.49 3.87 -6.80
N ALA A 105 -19.12 3.81 -7.98
CA ALA A 105 -20.38 4.49 -8.27
C ALA A 105 -21.60 3.85 -7.56
N GLU A 106 -21.49 2.59 -7.15
CA GLU A 106 -22.53 1.89 -6.38
C GLU A 106 -22.47 2.19 -4.87
N LEU A 107 -21.35 2.73 -4.37
CA LEU A 107 -21.22 3.06 -2.95
C LEU A 107 -21.99 4.35 -2.61
N PRO A 108 -22.67 4.40 -1.45
CA PRO A 108 -23.42 5.59 -1.02
C PRO A 108 -22.50 6.78 -0.72
N ASP A 109 -21.26 6.52 -0.30
CA ASP A 109 -20.17 7.50 -0.20
C ASP A 109 -18.80 6.80 -0.35
N LEU A 110 -17.74 7.60 -0.55
CA LEU A 110 -16.38 7.10 -0.80
C LEU A 110 -15.47 7.13 0.45
N ASN A 111 -16.01 7.31 1.66
CA ASN A 111 -15.17 7.36 2.84
C ASN A 111 -14.49 6.01 3.10
N GLY A 112 -13.17 6.05 3.30
CA GLY A 112 -12.38 4.86 3.59
C GLY A 112 -12.05 3.99 2.37
N THR A 113 -12.43 4.41 1.16
CA THR A 113 -12.05 3.72 -0.10
C THR A 113 -10.67 4.15 -0.61
N GLY A 114 -10.17 5.30 -0.16
CA GLY A 114 -8.96 5.93 -0.70
C GLY A 114 -9.20 6.77 -1.97
N TYR A 115 -10.45 6.89 -2.43
CA TYR A 115 -10.84 7.72 -3.58
C TYR A 115 -11.66 8.94 -3.14
N ASP A 116 -11.42 10.07 -3.78
CA ASP A 116 -12.18 11.31 -3.67
C ASP A 116 -13.16 11.47 -4.84
N GLN A 117 -14.32 12.10 -4.59
CA GLN A 117 -15.32 12.40 -5.63
C GLN A 117 -14.92 13.61 -6.50
N ASP A 118 -13.75 14.21 -6.27
CA ASP A 118 -13.24 15.34 -7.04
C ASP A 118 -12.74 14.87 -8.41
N VAL A 119 -13.68 14.55 -9.29
CA VAL A 119 -13.49 14.74 -10.72
C VAL A 119 -13.75 16.22 -11.01
N PRO A 120 -12.73 17.05 -11.34
CA PRO A 120 -12.99 18.41 -11.77
C PRO A 120 -13.88 18.36 -13.01
N SER A 121 -15.05 18.99 -12.95
CA SER A 121 -15.99 19.08 -14.06
C SER A 121 -15.31 19.78 -15.24
N GLY A 122 -14.71 19.01 -16.15
CA GLY A 122 -14.00 19.55 -17.31
C GLY A 122 -12.83 18.73 -17.87
N TRP A 123 -12.45 17.58 -17.29
CA TRP A 123 -11.34 16.81 -17.87
C TRP A 123 -11.78 16.03 -19.13
N PRO A 124 -11.10 16.16 -20.28
CA PRO A 124 -11.41 15.36 -21.47
C PRO A 124 -11.06 13.90 -21.23
N VAL A 125 -11.96 12.98 -21.59
CA VAL A 125 -11.85 11.52 -21.42
C VAL A 125 -10.70 10.84 -22.18
N ASP A 126 -9.82 11.60 -22.83
CA ASP A 126 -8.76 11.09 -23.71
C ASP A 126 -7.34 11.07 -23.10
N SER A 127 -7.17 11.48 -21.82
CA SER A 127 -5.84 11.54 -21.19
C SER A 127 -5.47 10.38 -20.26
N CYS A 128 -6.26 9.30 -20.18
CA CYS A 128 -5.81 8.05 -19.57
C CYS A 128 -4.82 7.33 -20.51
N ARG A 129 -3.67 7.93 -20.79
CA ARG A 129 -2.52 7.27 -21.38
C ARG A 129 -1.49 7.07 -20.28
N GLY A 130 -1.26 5.81 -19.91
CA GLY A 130 -0.36 5.42 -18.83
C GLY A 130 1.00 6.10 -18.95
N ALA A 131 1.47 6.66 -17.83
CA ALA A 131 2.84 7.15 -17.72
C ALA A 131 3.80 5.95 -17.64
N GLY A 132 4.08 5.38 -18.81
CA GLY A 132 5.10 4.36 -19.03
C GLY A 132 5.70 4.55 -20.41
N ALA A 133 6.77 5.35 -20.49
CA ALA A 133 7.91 5.29 -21.43
C ALA A 133 8.46 6.70 -21.71
N ARG A 134 9.62 7.00 -21.11
CA ARG A 134 10.83 7.49 -21.79
C ARG A 134 12.01 7.48 -20.82
#